data_AF-A0A445AVY9-F1
#
_entry.id   AF-A0A445AVY9-F1
#
_cell.length_a   1.000
_cell.length_b   1.000
_cell.length_c   1.000
_cell.angle_alpha   90.00
_cell.angle_beta   90.00
_cell.angle_gamma   90.00
#
_symmetry.space_group_name_H-M   'P 1'
#
loop_
_entity.id
_entity.type
_entity.pdbx_description
1 polymer ?
#
loop_
_entity_poly.entity_id
_entity_poly.type
_entity_poly.pdbx_seq_one_letter_code
_entity_poly.pdbx_strand_id
1 'polypeptide(L)'
;MGILYAMVARGEVVLSEFSATPTNANAVAKQILNKINNQQGATINCDSNVSFSHDRYVFHVKRTDGLTVLCMADDAFGRRIPFEFLEDIHQRFVKTYARAILSAPAYAMNDEFSRVLSQQMDYYSTDPNADRLNRLKGEMSQASTFQ
;
A
#
# COMPACT_ATOMS: atom_id res chain seq x y z
N MET A 1 -14.45 -8.09 -7.76
CA MET A 1 -13.64 -6.89 -8.02
C MET A 1 -12.98 -6.53 -6.72
N GLY A 2 -11.67 -6.28 -6.73
CA GLY A 2 -10.96 -6.09 -5.48
C GLY A 2 -9.48 -5.83 -5.67
N ILE A 3 -8.77 -5.87 -4.55
CA ILE A 3 -7.31 -5.78 -4.52
C ILE A 3 -6.76 -7.19 -4.74
N LEU A 4 -5.92 -7.35 -5.77
CA LEU A 4 -5.44 -8.65 -6.25
C LEU A 4 -3.96 -8.88 -5.95
N TYR A 5 -3.22 -7.80 -5.73
CA TYR A 5 -1.80 -7.83 -5.37
C TYR A 5 -1.47 -6.65 -4.47
N ALA A 6 -0.56 -6.84 -3.52
CA ALA A 6 -0.02 -5.77 -2.69
C ALA A 6 1.45 -6.01 -2.36
N MET A 7 2.22 -4.94 -2.18
CA MET A 7 3.62 -4.99 -1.77
C MET A 7 4.02 -3.79 -0.92
N VAL A 8 5.05 -3.98 -0.12
CA VAL A 8 5.75 -2.96 0.65
C VAL A 8 7.23 -3.00 0.26
N ALA A 9 7.80 -1.84 -0.04
CA ALA A 9 9.18 -1.69 -0.44
C ALA A 9 9.85 -0.47 0.23
N ARG A 10 11.18 -0.52 0.31
CA ARG A 10 12.04 0.59 0.71
C ARG A 10 13.03 0.86 -0.42
N GLY A 11 12.86 1.98 -1.12
CA GLY A 11 13.61 2.23 -2.36
C GLY A 11 13.34 1.13 -3.38
N GLU A 12 14.35 0.39 -3.80
CA GLU A 12 14.22 -0.74 -4.73
C GLU A 12 14.04 -2.09 -4.04
N VAL A 13 14.18 -2.13 -2.70
CA VAL A 13 14.15 -3.37 -1.92
C VAL A 13 12.71 -3.68 -1.53
N VAL A 14 12.17 -4.78 -2.07
CA VAL A 14 10.86 -5.30 -1.67
C VAL A 14 10.99 -6.00 -0.31
N LEU A 15 10.19 -5.59 0.67
CA LEU A 15 10.24 -6.13 2.04
C LEU A 15 9.19 -7.21 2.27
N SER A 16 8.01 -7.07 1.67
CA SER A 16 6.92 -8.05 1.69
C SER A 16 6.00 -7.84 0.51
N GLU A 17 5.44 -8.92 -0.01
CA GLU A 17 4.38 -8.88 -1.02
C GLU A 17 3.43 -10.06 -0.88
N PHE A 18 2.23 -9.89 -1.44
CA PHE A 18 1.24 -10.93 -1.52
C PHE A 18 0.45 -10.81 -2.82
N SER A 19 0.14 -11.97 -3.41
CA SER A 19 -0.66 -12.06 -4.63
C SER A 19 -1.81 -13.03 -4.39
N ALA A 20 -3.05 -12.54 -4.54
CA ALA A 20 -4.25 -13.35 -4.41
C ALA A 20 -4.56 -14.14 -5.69
N THR A 21 -3.95 -13.78 -6.83
CA THR A 21 -4.24 -14.39 -8.12
C THR A 21 -2.96 -14.54 -8.95
N PRO A 22 -2.73 -15.69 -9.62
CA PRO A 22 -1.56 -15.88 -10.48
C PRO A 22 -1.53 -14.84 -11.61
N THR A 23 -0.64 -13.86 -11.49
CA THR A 23 -0.53 -12.74 -12.44
C THR A 23 0.94 -12.30 -12.54
N ASN A 24 1.26 -11.49 -13.56
CA ASN A 24 2.56 -10.83 -13.69
C ASN A 24 2.65 -9.54 -12.85
N ALA A 25 1.75 -9.33 -11.88
CA ALA A 25 1.66 -8.10 -11.10
C ALA A 25 2.98 -7.75 -10.40
N ASN A 26 3.72 -8.75 -9.91
CA ASN A 26 5.04 -8.54 -9.31
C ASN A 26 6.04 -7.87 -10.24
N ALA A 27 6.11 -8.32 -11.50
CA ALA A 27 7.04 -7.77 -12.48
C ALA A 27 6.68 -6.33 -12.83
N VAL A 28 5.39 -6.04 -13.04
CA VAL A 28 4.90 -4.69 -13.31
C VAL A 28 5.13 -3.76 -12.12
N ALA A 29 4.87 -4.24 -10.90
CA ALA A 29 5.05 -3.48 -9.68
C ALA A 29 6.52 -3.09 -9.45
N LYS A 30 7.47 -4.00 -9.70
CA LYS A 30 8.91 -3.71 -9.66
C LYS A 30 9.32 -2.68 -10.71
N GLN A 31 8.76 -2.72 -11.93
CA GLN A 31 9.00 -1.70 -12.94
C GLN A 31 8.47 -0.32 -12.52
N ILE A 32 7.27 -0.27 -11.92
CA ILE A 32 6.69 0.97 -11.38
C ILE A 32 7.57 1.51 -10.25
N LEU A 33 8.03 0.65 -9.33
CA LEU A 33 8.93 1.02 -8.24
C LEU A 33 10.21 1.68 -8.78
N ASN A 34 10.86 1.05 -9.75
CA ASN A 34 12.06 1.60 -10.39
C ASN A 34 11.78 2.94 -11.10
N LYS A 35 10.64 3.09 -11.76
CA LYS A 35 10.25 4.37 -12.39
C LYS A 35 10.08 5.47 -11.36
N ILE A 36 9.37 5.21 -10.26
CA ILE A 36 9.14 6.19 -9.18
C ILE A 36 10.47 6.61 -8.54
N ASN A 37 11.34 5.65 -8.25
CA ASN A 37 12.65 5.91 -7.66
C ASN A 37 13.54 6.77 -8.59
N ASN A 38 13.52 6.51 -9.90
CA ASN A 38 14.30 7.26 -10.88
C ASN A 38 13.73 8.67 -11.14
N GLN A 39 12.40 8.82 -11.20
CA GLN A 39 11.76 10.12 -11.46
C GLN A 39 11.89 11.10 -10.30
N GLN A 40 11.94 10.60 -9.05
CA GLN A 40 11.97 11.43 -7.85
C GLN A 40 13.38 11.68 -7.33
N GLY A 41 14.41 11.29 -8.10
CA GLY A 41 15.83 11.63 -7.90
C GLY A 41 16.25 11.70 -6.44
N ALA A 42 16.43 10.54 -5.79
CA ALA A 42 16.99 10.41 -4.43
C ALA A 42 16.42 11.37 -3.35
N THR A 43 15.28 12.01 -3.57
CA THR A 43 14.63 12.81 -2.53
C THR A 43 13.87 11.82 -1.65
N ILE A 44 14.47 11.49 -0.52
CA ILE A 44 14.05 10.40 0.36
C ILE A 44 12.74 10.74 1.10
N ASN A 45 12.31 12.02 1.08
CA ASN A 45 11.32 12.58 2.00
C ASN A 45 10.16 13.32 1.32
N CYS A 46 9.72 12.91 0.12
CA CYS A 46 8.51 13.45 -0.47
C CYS A 46 7.39 12.40 -0.48
N ASP A 47 6.33 12.69 0.27
CA ASP A 47 5.11 11.90 0.22
C ASP A 47 4.49 12.04 -1.16
N SER A 48 4.14 10.92 -1.78
CA SER A 48 3.53 10.94 -3.12
C SER A 48 2.52 9.82 -3.29
N ASN A 49 1.41 10.17 -3.94
CA ASN A 49 0.35 9.23 -4.30
C ASN A 49 0.19 9.26 -5.82
N VAL A 50 0.35 8.12 -6.46
CA VAL A 50 0.24 7.98 -7.92
C VAL A 50 -0.56 6.74 -8.28
N SER A 51 -1.19 6.74 -9.45
CA SER A 51 -1.92 5.58 -9.97
C SER A 51 -1.54 5.35 -11.43
N PHE A 52 -1.18 4.11 -11.75
CA PHE A 52 -0.81 3.70 -13.10
C PHE A 52 -1.85 2.71 -13.62
N SER A 53 -2.59 3.10 -14.65
CA SER A 53 -3.50 2.19 -15.34
C SER A 53 -2.72 1.30 -16.29
N HIS A 54 -2.94 -0.01 -16.21
CA HIS A 54 -2.35 -1.02 -17.09
C HIS A 54 -3.44 -2.03 -17.48
N ASP A 55 -3.88 -1.97 -18.74
CA ASP A 55 -5.01 -2.73 -19.26
C ASP A 55 -6.28 -2.59 -18.41
N ARG A 56 -6.73 -3.67 -17.75
CA ARG A 56 -7.95 -3.70 -16.92
C ARG A 56 -7.67 -3.45 -15.44
N TYR A 57 -6.41 -3.25 -15.09
CA TYR A 57 -5.96 -3.09 -13.72
C TYR A 57 -5.36 -1.71 -13.50
N VAL A 58 -5.43 -1.24 -12.25
CA VAL A 58 -4.80 -0.01 -11.82
C VAL A 58 -3.87 -0.33 -10.67
N PHE A 59 -2.63 0.14 -10.79
CA PHE A 59 -1.62 0.05 -9.76
C PHE A 59 -1.61 1.37 -8.98
N HIS A 60 -2.03 1.32 -7.72
CA HIS A 60 -2.00 2.46 -6.81
C HIS A 60 -0.73 2.40 -5.99
N VAL A 61 -0.03 3.53 -5.88
CA VAL A 61 1.22 3.63 -5.13
C VAL A 61 1.14 4.80 -4.18
N LYS A 62 1.53 4.55 -2.94
CA LYS A 62 1.70 5.54 -1.90
C LYS A 62 3.11 5.45 -1.34
N ARG A 63 3.79 6.58 -1.34
CA ARG A 63 5.10 6.74 -0.70
C ARG A 63 4.96 7.64 0.51
N THR A 64 5.42 7.17 1.66
CA THR A 64 5.39 7.90 2.93
C THR A 64 6.56 7.48 3.81
N ASP A 65 7.30 8.44 4.36
CA ASP A 65 8.49 8.20 5.21
C ASP A 65 9.56 7.28 4.58
N GLY A 66 9.77 7.40 3.26
CA GLY A 66 10.74 6.57 2.54
C GLY A 66 10.29 5.12 2.28
N LEU A 67 9.10 4.73 2.74
CA LEU A 67 8.43 3.48 2.39
C LEU A 67 7.51 3.69 1.21
N THR A 68 7.50 2.72 0.30
CA THR A 68 6.59 2.66 -0.84
C THR A 68 5.67 1.47 -0.65
N VAL A 69 4.37 1.73 -0.55
CA VAL A 69 3.31 0.71 -0.54
C VAL A 69 2.59 0.76 -1.87
N LEU A 70 2.38 -0.39 -2.49
CA LEU A 70 1.72 -0.51 -3.78
C LEU A 70 0.67 -1.61 -3.75
N CYS A 71 -0.44 -1.40 -4.46
CA CYS A 71 -1.44 -2.43 -4.70
C CYS A 71 -1.97 -2.39 -6.13
N MET A 72 -2.45 -3.54 -6.61
CA MET A 72 -3.14 -3.68 -7.89
C MET A 72 -4.61 -3.99 -7.62
N ALA A 73 -5.49 -3.23 -8.25
CA ALA A 73 -6.94 -3.44 -8.19
C ALA A 73 -7.55 -3.39 -9.61
N ASP A 74 -8.77 -3.91 -9.75
CA ASP A 74 -9.56 -3.72 -10.97
C ASP A 74 -9.86 -2.22 -11.20
N ASP A 75 -9.87 -1.74 -12.44
CA ASP A 75 -10.15 -0.32 -12.74
C ASP A 75 -11.50 0.17 -12.20
N ALA A 76 -12.54 -0.67 -12.29
CA ALA A 76 -13.86 -0.30 -11.76
C ALA A 76 -13.96 -0.32 -10.23
N PHE A 77 -12.90 -0.76 -9.52
CA PHE A 77 -12.84 -0.71 -8.06
C PHE A 77 -12.63 0.72 -7.53
N GLY A 78 -12.25 1.66 -8.42
CA GLY A 78 -12.02 3.05 -8.08
C GLY A 78 -10.72 3.27 -7.31
N ARG A 79 -10.44 4.53 -6.91
CA ARG A 79 -9.15 4.90 -6.30
C ARG A 79 -9.18 4.99 -4.78
N ARG A 80 -10.33 5.35 -4.20
CA ARG A 80 -10.42 5.71 -2.77
C ARG A 80 -10.13 4.52 -1.85
N ILE A 81 -10.81 3.38 -2.06
CA ILE A 81 -10.62 2.17 -1.25
C ILE A 81 -9.17 1.63 -1.35
N PRO A 82 -8.54 1.53 -2.54
CA PRO A 82 -7.13 1.19 -2.63
C PRO A 82 -6.21 2.12 -1.84
N PHE A 83 -6.40 3.44 -1.91
CA PHE A 83 -5.56 4.37 -1.14
C PHE A 83 -5.77 4.27 0.38
N GLU A 84 -6.99 3.97 0.84
CA GLU A 84 -7.26 3.67 2.25
C GLU A 84 -6.58 2.38 2.70
N PHE A 85 -6.63 1.32 1.89
CA PHE A 85 -5.86 0.10 2.12
C PHE A 85 -4.36 0.38 2.22
N LEU A 86 -3.80 1.17 1.30
CA LEU A 86 -2.37 1.50 1.32
C LEU A 86 -1.95 2.24 2.59
N GLU A 87 -2.81 3.13 3.11
CA GLU A 87 -2.58 3.82 4.37
C GLU A 87 -2.60 2.88 5.57
N ASP A 88 -3.60 2.00 5.67
CA ASP A 88 -3.67 1.01 6.76
C ASP A 88 -2.45 0.07 6.74
N ILE A 89 -2.04 -0.39 5.55
CA ILE A 89 -0.83 -1.20 5.39
C ILE A 89 0.43 -0.45 5.83
N HIS A 90 0.60 0.80 5.43
CA HIS A 90 1.73 1.63 5.88
C HIS A 90 1.78 1.72 7.41
N GLN A 91 0.67 2.10 8.04
CA GLN A 91 0.59 2.26 9.49
C GLN A 91 0.91 0.96 10.25
N ARG A 92 0.35 -0.18 9.80
CA ARG A 92 0.64 -1.49 10.39
C ARG A 92 2.10 -1.90 10.23
N PHE A 93 2.67 -1.64 9.05
CA PHE A 93 4.04 -2.00 8.75
C PHE A 93 5.03 -1.19 9.59
N VAL A 94 4.85 0.13 9.66
CA VAL A 94 5.67 1.01 10.49
C VAL A 94 5.52 0.66 11.97
N LYS A 95 4.28 0.49 12.46
CA LYS A 95 4.02 0.12 13.86
C LYS A 95 4.74 -1.16 14.29
N THR A 96 4.84 -2.13 13.39
CA THR A 96 5.44 -3.44 13.69
C THR A 96 6.96 -3.44 13.48
N TYR A 97 7.45 -2.78 12.42
CA TYR A 97 8.82 -2.96 11.94
C TYR A 97 9.68 -1.69 11.92
N ALA A 98 9.22 -0.52 12.38
CA ALA A 98 9.92 0.77 12.28
C ALA A 98 11.44 0.70 12.50
N ARG A 99 11.90 -0.08 13.50
CA ARG A 99 13.32 -0.22 13.85
C ARG A 99 14.13 -1.07 12.85
N ALA A 100 13.51 -2.07 12.24
CA ALA A 100 14.16 -3.00 11.31
C ALA A 100 14.11 -2.53 9.86
N ILE A 101 13.20 -1.61 9.52
CA ILE A 101 12.95 -1.18 8.14
C ILE A 101 14.17 -0.59 7.47
N LEU A 102 15.07 0.10 8.18
CA LEU A 102 16.22 0.78 7.55
C LEU A 102 17.31 -0.17 7.02
N SER A 103 17.44 -1.37 7.60
CA SER A 103 18.51 -2.33 7.27
C SER A 103 17.99 -3.70 6.82
N ALA A 104 16.68 -3.95 6.89
CA ALA A 104 16.09 -5.22 6.49
C ALA A 104 16.48 -5.60 5.05
N PRO A 105 16.85 -6.88 4.80
CA PRO A 105 17.08 -7.40 3.46
C PRO A 105 15.76 -7.57 2.70
N ALA A 106 15.86 -7.87 1.41
CA ALA A 106 14.70 -8.18 0.59
C ALA A 106 13.90 -9.34 1.19
N TYR A 107 12.57 -9.22 1.19
CA TYR A 107 11.63 -10.23 1.67
C TYR A 107 11.74 -10.60 3.16
N ALA A 108 12.49 -9.83 3.96
CA ALA A 108 12.75 -10.14 5.37
C ALA A 108 11.48 -10.26 6.23
N MET A 109 10.41 -9.55 5.86
CA MET A 109 9.17 -9.51 6.62
C MET A 109 8.05 -10.32 5.96
N ASN A 110 8.36 -11.06 4.89
CA ASN A 110 7.34 -11.63 4.03
C ASN A 110 6.56 -12.76 4.71
N ASP A 111 7.21 -13.62 5.49
CA ASP A 111 6.57 -14.80 6.10
C ASP A 111 5.43 -14.43 7.07
N GLU A 112 5.57 -13.30 7.76
CA GLU A 112 4.58 -12.76 8.69
C GLU A 112 3.65 -11.77 7.98
N PHE A 113 4.21 -10.77 7.31
CA PHE A 113 3.41 -9.65 6.81
C PHE A 113 2.61 -9.96 5.55
N SER A 114 2.97 -10.99 4.77
CA SER A 114 2.14 -11.45 3.64
C SER A 114 0.75 -11.92 4.08
N ARG A 115 0.62 -12.47 5.31
CA ARG A 115 -0.66 -12.86 5.89
C ARG A 115 -1.51 -11.65 6.23
N VAL A 116 -0.89 -10.59 6.75
CA VAL A 116 -1.55 -9.30 7.02
C VAL A 116 -2.03 -8.68 5.71
N LEU A 117 -1.18 -8.66 4.67
CA LEU A 117 -1.56 -8.20 3.33
C LEU A 117 -2.78 -8.98 2.81
N SER A 118 -2.75 -10.31 2.86
CA SER A 118 -3.85 -11.16 2.43
C SER A 118 -5.16 -10.84 3.16
N GLN A 119 -5.12 -10.73 4.49
CA GLN A 119 -6.32 -10.44 5.29
C GLN A 119 -6.89 -9.04 5.00
N GLN A 120 -6.04 -8.03 4.89
CA GLN A 120 -6.49 -6.68 4.57
C GLN A 120 -7.01 -6.58 3.14
N MET A 121 -6.37 -7.26 2.17
CA MET A 121 -6.87 -7.31 0.80
C MET A 121 -8.28 -7.88 0.73
N ASP A 122 -8.56 -8.96 1.47
CA ASP A 122 -9.90 -9.55 1.56
C ASP A 122 -10.90 -8.55 2.17
N TYR A 123 -10.59 -8.02 3.36
CA TYR A 123 -11.44 -7.05 4.06
C TYR A 123 -11.83 -5.84 3.18
N TYR A 124 -10.83 -5.19 2.56
CA TYR A 124 -11.09 -4.03 1.71
C TYR A 124 -11.78 -4.39 0.39
N SER A 125 -11.72 -5.64 -0.06
CA SER A 125 -12.38 -6.11 -1.29
C SER A 125 -13.82 -6.59 -1.08
N THR A 126 -14.17 -7.06 0.12
CA THR A 126 -15.47 -7.70 0.40
C THR A 126 -16.38 -6.92 1.34
N ASP A 127 -15.83 -6.08 2.23
CA ASP A 127 -16.64 -5.38 3.22
C ASP A 127 -17.12 -4.00 2.70
N PRO A 128 -18.43 -3.79 2.50
CA PRO A 128 -18.97 -2.49 2.11
C PRO A 128 -18.76 -1.39 3.17
N ASN A 129 -18.38 -1.75 4.41
CA ASN A 129 -18.07 -0.83 5.49
C ASN A 129 -16.57 -0.51 5.60
N ALA A 130 -15.70 -1.04 4.73
CA ALA A 130 -14.27 -0.74 4.73
C ALA A 130 -14.00 0.78 4.69
N ASP A 131 -14.87 1.53 4.01
CA ASP A 131 -14.98 2.99 3.97
C ASP A 131 -15.39 3.62 5.32
N ARG A 132 -16.45 3.07 5.95
CA ARG A 132 -17.13 3.69 7.09
C ARG A 132 -16.25 3.80 8.32
N LEU A 133 -15.37 2.83 8.54
CA LEU A 133 -14.50 2.82 9.72
C LEU A 133 -13.54 4.02 9.73
N ASN A 134 -13.11 4.49 8.54
CA ASN A 134 -12.24 5.65 8.43
C ASN A 134 -13.03 6.97 8.46
N ARG A 135 -14.27 6.99 7.93
CA ARG A 135 -15.17 8.14 8.07
C ARG A 135 -15.44 8.48 9.54
N LEU A 136 -15.65 7.46 10.37
CA LEU A 136 -15.85 7.62 11.81
C LEU A 136 -14.57 8.07 12.55
N LYS A 137 -13.39 7.69 12.08
CA LYS A 137 -12.11 8.19 12.63
C LYS A 137 -11.86 9.66 12.26
N GLY A 138 -12.25 10.10 11.07
CA GLY A 138 -12.17 11.51 10.66
C GLY A 138 -13.16 12.43 11.39
N GLU A 139 -14.36 11.92 11.73
CA GLU A 139 -15.38 12.67 12.47
C GLU A 139 -14.99 12.88 13.96
N MET A 140 -14.18 11.98 14.55
CA MET A 140 -13.70 12.14 15.94
C MET A 140 -12.59 13.19 16.12
N SER A 141 -11.89 13.59 15.05
CA SER A 141 -10.83 14.62 15.12
C SER A 141 -11.35 16.05 15.15
N GLN A 142 -12.66 16.27 15.11
CA GLN A 142 -13.28 17.61 15.13
C GLN A 142 -14.00 17.96 16.45
N ALA A 143 -14.03 17.07 17.44
CA ALA A 143 -14.75 17.28 18.70
C ALA A 143 -13.85 17.61 19.91
N SER A 144 -12.75 18.33 19.70
CA SER A 144 -11.91 18.86 20.79
C SER A 144 -11.49 20.30 20.50
N THR A 145 -12.47 21.16 20.28
CA THR A 145 -12.38 22.59 20.55
C THR A 145 -13.72 22.94 21.19
N PHE A 146 -13.71 23.87 22.15
CA PHE A 146 -14.78 24.18 23.11
C PHE A 146 -14.81 23.25 24.33
N GLN A 147 -14.03 23.56 25.36
CA GLN A 147 -14.45 24.47 26.43
C GLN A 147 -13.25 24.91 27.28
#